data_AF-A0A6P5AXC4-F1
#
_entry.id   AF-A0A6P5AXC4-F1
#
_cell.length_a   1.000
_cell.length_b   1.000
_cell.length_c   1.000
_cell.angle_alpha   90.00
_cell.angle_beta   90.00
_cell.angle_gamma   90.00
#
_symmetry.space_group_name_H-M   'P 1'
#
loop_
_entity.id
_entity.type
_entity.pdbx_description
1 polymer ?
#
loop_
_entity_poly.entity_id
_entity_poly.type
_entity_poly.pdbx_seq_one_letter_code
_entity_poly.pdbx_strand_id
1 'polypeptide(L)'
;MPRTPFYEDYMGIRRMALRIKKEREAAFQKLPDREKARLRPRTLPVPVQEAVKRGEKRLFEVLRDEADWGVGKLVTRVLWQTRYPEPCYWRLTKVVPDELAEERDFGEAWGVRTWRGICENAERQISDANKTHGWWIVPPEKEGEFCTIPEDSTYADEKKAPYEVPVPPLLRAMILAERERKGQDLTEPMMRLSISKKASNRASQVSWAEYQQWLKEKNVSP
;
A
#
# COMPACT_ATOMS: atom_id res chain seq x y z
N MET A 1 -25.03 -30.26 -26.30
CA MET A 1 -25.14 -28.97 -25.59
C MET A 1 -24.75 -27.86 -26.57
N PRO A 2 -25.57 -26.82 -26.78
CA PRO A 2 -25.25 -25.77 -27.74
C PRO A 2 -24.07 -24.95 -27.22
N ARG A 3 -23.02 -24.78 -28.06
CA ARG A 3 -21.90 -23.89 -27.76
C ARG A 3 -22.45 -22.46 -27.73
N THR A 4 -22.38 -21.80 -26.58
CA THR A 4 -22.78 -20.40 -26.46
C THR A 4 -21.85 -19.55 -27.34
N PRO A 5 -22.37 -18.58 -28.13
CA PRO A 5 -21.58 -17.75 -29.03
C PRO A 5 -20.36 -17.08 -28.37
N PHE A 6 -20.49 -16.75 -27.09
CA PHE A 6 -19.46 -16.14 -26.25
C PHE A 6 -18.17 -16.98 -26.11
N TYR A 7 -18.26 -18.32 -26.15
CA TYR A 7 -17.12 -19.22 -25.94
C TYR A 7 -16.25 -19.35 -27.20
N GLU A 8 -16.84 -19.30 -28.40
CA GLU A 8 -16.08 -19.36 -29.65
C GLU A 8 -15.31 -18.07 -29.93
N ASP A 9 -15.88 -16.91 -29.57
CA ASP A 9 -15.21 -15.61 -29.58
C ASP A 9 -14.04 -15.56 -28.58
N TYR A 10 -14.26 -16.04 -27.34
CA TYR A 10 -13.21 -16.12 -26.32
C TYR A 10 -12.02 -16.99 -26.77
N MET A 11 -12.31 -18.17 -27.34
CA MET A 11 -11.27 -19.05 -27.87
C MET A 11 -10.59 -18.45 -29.11
N GLY A 12 -11.30 -17.64 -29.91
CA GLY A 12 -10.73 -16.83 -30.99
C GLY A 12 -9.70 -15.82 -30.47
N ILE A 13 -10.07 -15.01 -29.49
CA ILE A 13 -9.21 -14.00 -28.86
C ILE A 13 -7.99 -14.66 -28.21
N ARG A 14 -8.17 -15.76 -27.47
CA ARG A 14 -7.06 -16.50 -26.83
C ARG A 14 -6.07 -17.05 -27.85
N ARG A 15 -6.55 -17.65 -28.94
CA ARG A 15 -5.68 -18.14 -30.03
C ARG A 15 -4.89 -17.00 -30.68
N MET A 16 -5.54 -15.86 -30.90
CA MET A 16 -4.88 -14.66 -31.45
C MET A 16 -3.82 -14.13 -30.49
N ALA A 17 -4.11 -14.01 -29.19
CA ALA A 17 -3.16 -13.57 -28.18
C ALA A 17 -1.95 -14.50 -28.06
N LEU A 18 -2.17 -15.83 -28.08
CA LEU A 18 -1.09 -16.83 -28.07
C LEU A 18 -0.22 -16.73 -29.32
N ARG A 19 -0.84 -16.51 -30.49
CA ARG A 19 -0.12 -16.29 -31.75
C ARG A 19 0.75 -15.04 -31.66
N ILE A 20 0.20 -13.92 -31.22
CA ILE A 20 0.94 -12.65 -31.04
C ILE A 20 2.09 -12.82 -30.05
N LYS A 21 1.88 -13.54 -28.94
CA LYS A 21 2.93 -13.83 -27.96
C LYS A 21 4.07 -14.64 -28.58
N LYS A 22 3.72 -15.71 -29.31
CA LYS A 22 4.70 -16.57 -30.00
C LYS A 22 5.47 -15.81 -31.09
N GLU A 23 4.79 -14.95 -31.85
CA GLU A 23 5.40 -14.08 -32.86
C GLU A 23 6.35 -13.06 -32.22
N ARG A 24 5.97 -12.46 -31.09
CA ARG A 24 6.83 -11.55 -30.31
C ARG A 24 8.06 -12.27 -29.74
N GLU A 25 7.91 -13.46 -29.20
CA GLU A 25 9.02 -14.27 -28.68
C GLU A 25 9.99 -14.65 -29.81
N ALA A 26 9.48 -15.09 -30.96
CA ALA A 26 10.30 -15.38 -32.14
C ALA A 26 11.01 -14.14 -32.67
N ALA A 27 10.35 -12.98 -32.67
CA ALA A 27 10.97 -11.70 -33.05
C ALA A 27 12.07 -11.29 -32.05
N PHE A 28 11.83 -11.43 -30.75
CA PHE A 28 12.81 -11.14 -29.70
C PHE A 28 14.08 -12.00 -29.84
N GLN A 29 13.92 -13.28 -30.23
CA GLN A 29 15.06 -14.17 -30.43
C GLN A 29 15.96 -13.77 -31.61
N LYS A 30 15.41 -13.10 -32.62
CA LYS A 30 16.13 -12.64 -33.82
C LYS A 30 16.89 -11.32 -33.63
N LEU A 31 16.66 -10.60 -32.53
CA LEU A 31 17.35 -9.33 -32.26
C LEU A 31 18.83 -9.55 -31.91
N PRO A 32 19.71 -8.55 -32.08
CA PRO A 32 21.08 -8.58 -31.57
C PRO A 32 21.11 -8.46 -30.03
N ASP A 33 22.14 -9.02 -29.39
CA ASP A 33 22.22 -9.16 -27.92
C ASP A 33 22.10 -7.83 -27.15
N ARG A 34 22.62 -6.74 -27.71
CA ARG A 34 22.51 -5.39 -27.14
C ARG A 34 21.06 -4.90 -27.09
N GLU A 35 20.27 -5.21 -28.11
CA GLU A 35 18.84 -4.88 -28.16
C GLU A 35 18.03 -5.81 -27.27
N LYS A 36 18.36 -7.11 -27.24
CA LYS A 36 17.79 -8.05 -26.27
C LYS A 36 17.97 -7.54 -24.85
N ALA A 37 19.18 -7.09 -24.47
CA ALA A 37 19.46 -6.58 -23.13
C ALA A 37 18.60 -5.37 -22.73
N ARG A 38 18.28 -4.47 -23.69
CA ARG A 38 17.40 -3.32 -23.47
C ARG A 38 15.93 -3.72 -23.32
N LEU A 39 15.51 -4.75 -24.05
CA LEU A 39 14.14 -5.25 -24.07
C LEU A 39 13.89 -6.39 -23.07
N ARG A 40 14.92 -6.83 -22.32
CA ARG A 40 14.75 -7.83 -21.27
C ARG A 40 13.70 -7.31 -20.28
N PRO A 41 12.71 -8.14 -19.91
CA PRO A 41 11.79 -7.77 -18.86
C PRO A 41 12.60 -7.43 -17.62
N ARG A 42 12.29 -6.29 -16.99
CA ARG A 42 12.96 -5.88 -15.76
C ARG A 42 12.81 -7.00 -14.75
N THR A 43 13.92 -7.46 -14.21
CA THR A 43 13.90 -8.44 -13.12
C THR A 43 13.06 -7.89 -11.98
N LEU A 44 12.30 -8.75 -11.32
CA LEU A 44 11.52 -8.37 -10.14
C LEU A 44 12.45 -7.72 -9.09
N PRO A 45 11.97 -6.74 -8.30
CA PRO A 45 12.74 -6.21 -7.19
C PRO A 45 13.17 -7.31 -6.22
N VAL A 46 14.36 -7.19 -5.62
CA VAL A 46 14.94 -8.21 -4.71
C VAL A 46 13.97 -8.68 -3.62
N PRO A 47 13.22 -7.80 -2.91
CA PRO A 47 12.28 -8.26 -1.88
C PRO A 47 11.15 -9.15 -2.41
N VAL A 48 10.73 -8.92 -3.66
CA VAL A 48 9.71 -9.74 -4.32
C VAL A 48 10.30 -11.11 -4.68
N GLN A 49 11.55 -11.14 -5.14
CA GLN A 49 12.24 -12.40 -5.41
C GLN A 49 12.40 -13.25 -4.15
N GLU A 50 12.73 -12.63 -3.01
CA GLU A 50 12.86 -13.33 -1.72
C GLU A 50 11.52 -13.88 -1.25
N ALA A 51 10.44 -13.12 -1.36
CA ALA A 51 9.09 -13.59 -1.04
C ALA A 51 8.70 -14.81 -1.89
N VAL A 52 8.96 -14.75 -3.21
CA VAL A 52 8.73 -15.88 -4.13
C VAL A 52 9.56 -17.10 -3.71
N LYS A 53 10.83 -16.91 -3.35
CA LYS A 53 11.69 -18.01 -2.85
C LYS A 53 11.19 -18.63 -1.54
N ARG A 54 10.55 -17.84 -0.67
CA ARG A 54 9.90 -18.33 0.56
C ARG A 54 8.57 -19.06 0.31
N GLY A 55 8.09 -19.11 -0.95
CA GLY A 55 6.80 -19.69 -1.29
C GLY A 55 5.61 -18.81 -0.91
N GLU A 56 5.84 -17.52 -0.69
CA GLU A 56 4.77 -16.57 -0.41
C GLU A 56 3.89 -16.35 -1.65
N LYS A 57 2.59 -16.54 -1.50
CA LYS A 57 1.62 -16.48 -2.59
C LYS A 57 1.07 -15.06 -2.82
N ARG A 58 0.62 -14.79 -4.05
CA ARG A 58 -0.19 -13.62 -4.43
C ARG A 58 -1.63 -13.81 -3.97
N LEU A 59 -2.43 -12.74 -3.99
CA LEU A 59 -3.81 -12.80 -3.48
C LEU A 59 -4.64 -13.86 -4.21
N PHE A 60 -4.67 -13.82 -5.54
CA PHE A 60 -5.48 -14.76 -6.34
C PHE A 60 -4.98 -16.21 -6.26
N GLU A 61 -3.68 -16.42 -6.05
CA GLU A 61 -3.12 -17.76 -5.81
C GLU A 61 -3.59 -18.36 -4.49
N VAL A 62 -3.91 -17.52 -3.49
CA VAL A 62 -4.51 -17.96 -2.23
C VAL A 62 -6.01 -18.16 -2.37
N LEU A 63 -6.69 -17.28 -3.12
CA LEU A 63 -8.14 -17.32 -3.28
C LEU A 63 -8.63 -18.39 -4.28
N ARG A 64 -7.77 -18.90 -5.18
CA ARG A 64 -8.18 -19.86 -6.21
C ARG A 64 -8.74 -21.17 -5.66
N ASP A 65 -8.27 -21.57 -4.48
CA ASP A 65 -8.63 -22.82 -3.82
C ASP A 65 -9.88 -22.66 -2.92
N GLU A 66 -10.41 -21.45 -2.81
CA GLU A 66 -11.49 -21.10 -1.89
C GLU A 66 -12.85 -20.99 -2.59
N ALA A 67 -13.90 -21.35 -1.86
CA ALA A 67 -15.27 -21.17 -2.32
C ALA A 67 -15.55 -19.68 -2.57
N ASP A 68 -16.21 -19.39 -3.69
CA ASP A 68 -16.54 -18.03 -4.15
C ASP A 68 -15.37 -17.05 -4.09
N TRP A 69 -14.15 -17.53 -4.39
CA TRP A 69 -12.92 -16.73 -4.34
C TRP A 69 -12.65 -16.08 -2.97
N GLY A 70 -13.12 -16.70 -1.89
CA GLY A 70 -12.93 -16.22 -0.52
C GLY A 70 -13.68 -14.94 -0.18
N VAL A 71 -14.75 -14.60 -0.92
CA VAL A 71 -15.61 -13.47 -0.57
C VAL A 71 -16.14 -13.63 0.87
N GLY A 72 -16.10 -12.54 1.64
CA GLY A 72 -16.46 -12.52 3.06
C GLY A 72 -15.32 -12.85 4.02
N LYS A 73 -14.24 -13.50 3.55
CA LYS A 73 -13.09 -13.84 4.40
C LYS A 73 -12.17 -12.64 4.66
N LEU A 74 -11.44 -12.72 5.77
CA LEU A 74 -10.36 -11.79 6.07
C LEU A 74 -9.07 -12.22 5.38
N VAL A 75 -8.47 -11.30 4.63
CA VAL A 75 -7.14 -11.48 4.05
C VAL A 75 -6.17 -10.48 4.63
N THR A 76 -4.97 -10.94 4.93
CA THR A 76 -3.89 -10.10 5.44
C THR A 76 -2.57 -10.47 4.79
N ARG A 77 -1.50 -9.78 5.17
CA ARG A 77 -0.17 -9.96 4.63
C ARG A 77 0.82 -10.26 5.74
N VAL A 78 1.78 -11.13 5.43
CA VAL A 78 2.90 -11.46 6.33
C VAL A 78 3.63 -10.17 6.75
N LEU A 79 3.95 -9.31 5.78
CA LEU A 79 4.63 -8.03 6.03
C LEU A 79 3.88 -7.08 6.96
N TRP A 80 2.55 -7.13 7.02
CA TRP A 80 1.79 -6.27 7.91
C TRP A 80 1.93 -6.73 9.35
N GLN A 81 1.82 -8.03 9.61
CA GLN A 81 1.99 -8.61 10.93
C GLN A 81 3.40 -8.41 11.49
N THR A 82 4.43 -8.53 10.64
CA THR A 82 5.81 -8.30 11.09
C THR A 82 6.09 -6.82 11.39
N ARG A 83 5.39 -5.90 10.71
CA ARG A 83 5.67 -4.47 10.81
C ARG A 83 4.81 -3.73 11.83
N TYR A 84 3.58 -4.19 12.03
CA TYR A 84 2.59 -3.51 12.84
C TYR A 84 1.98 -4.51 13.83
N PRO A 85 1.98 -4.20 15.14
CA PRO A 85 1.27 -5.02 16.11
C PRO A 85 -0.25 -4.89 15.95
N GLU A 86 -0.72 -3.79 15.36
CA GLU A 86 -2.15 -3.53 15.18
C GLU A 86 -2.75 -4.33 14.02
N PRO A 87 -4.04 -4.70 14.12
CA PRO A 87 -4.65 -5.56 13.12
C PRO A 87 -4.78 -4.83 11.77
N CYS A 88 -4.22 -5.46 10.74
CA CYS A 88 -4.23 -4.96 9.37
C CYS A 88 -4.78 -6.05 8.46
N TYR A 89 -5.93 -5.82 7.84
CA TYR A 89 -6.54 -6.79 6.94
C TYR A 89 -7.50 -6.12 5.96
N TRP A 90 -7.94 -6.91 4.98
CA TRP A 90 -9.07 -6.60 4.13
C TRP A 90 -10.15 -7.63 4.37
N ARG A 91 -11.39 -7.19 4.48
CA ARG A 91 -12.55 -8.06 4.37
C ARG A 91 -13.00 -8.06 2.93
N LEU A 92 -12.89 -9.19 2.25
CA LEU A 92 -13.24 -9.32 0.84
C LEU A 92 -14.75 -9.18 0.64
N THR A 93 -15.13 -8.42 -0.37
CA THR A 93 -16.54 -8.11 -0.70
C THR A 93 -16.89 -8.56 -2.10
N LYS A 94 -15.95 -8.39 -3.05
CA LYS A 94 -16.08 -8.82 -4.43
C LYS A 94 -14.72 -9.25 -4.95
N VAL A 95 -14.70 -10.33 -5.74
CA VAL A 95 -13.50 -10.79 -6.44
C VAL A 95 -13.90 -11.17 -7.86
N VAL A 96 -13.15 -10.65 -8.83
CA VAL A 96 -13.32 -10.91 -10.26
C VAL A 96 -11.98 -11.43 -10.78
N PRO A 97 -11.79 -12.75 -10.89
CA PRO A 97 -10.58 -13.32 -11.46
C PRO A 97 -10.47 -12.98 -12.96
N ASP A 98 -9.26 -12.87 -13.47
CA ASP A 98 -9.01 -12.80 -14.89
C ASP A 98 -9.12 -14.21 -15.50
N GLU A 99 -10.21 -14.47 -16.20
CA GLU A 99 -10.46 -15.77 -16.85
C GLU A 99 -9.49 -16.04 -18.00
N LEU A 100 -8.81 -15.01 -18.54
CA LEU A 100 -7.81 -15.18 -19.59
C LEU A 100 -6.45 -15.63 -19.04
N ALA A 101 -6.20 -15.44 -17.74
CA ALA A 101 -4.98 -15.88 -17.10
C ALA A 101 -5.01 -17.41 -16.95
N GLU A 102 -3.97 -18.07 -17.46
CA GLU A 102 -3.89 -19.54 -17.54
C GLU A 102 -3.98 -20.21 -16.17
N GLU A 103 -3.39 -19.59 -15.15
CA GLU A 103 -3.41 -20.04 -13.75
C GLU A 103 -4.46 -19.33 -12.90
N ARG A 104 -5.24 -18.40 -13.47
CA ARG A 104 -6.17 -17.52 -12.75
C ARG A 104 -5.53 -16.83 -11.54
N ASP A 105 -4.26 -16.46 -11.70
CA ASP A 105 -3.38 -15.85 -10.70
C ASP A 105 -3.45 -14.31 -10.70
N PHE A 106 -4.33 -13.75 -11.52
CA PHE A 106 -4.60 -12.32 -11.66
C PHE A 106 -6.10 -12.04 -11.61
N GLY A 107 -6.44 -10.80 -11.28
CA GLY A 107 -7.80 -10.29 -11.36
C GLY A 107 -7.96 -8.96 -10.64
N GLU A 108 -9.21 -8.65 -10.29
CA GLU A 108 -9.57 -7.49 -9.48
C GLU A 108 -10.27 -7.95 -8.21
N ALA A 109 -9.90 -7.35 -7.08
CA ALA A 109 -10.50 -7.66 -5.78
C ALA A 109 -10.90 -6.35 -5.08
N TRP A 110 -12.03 -6.38 -4.40
CA TRP A 110 -12.57 -5.29 -3.60
C TRP A 110 -12.79 -5.77 -2.18
N GLY A 111 -12.64 -4.85 -1.23
CA GLY A 111 -12.86 -5.13 0.17
C GLY A 111 -13.01 -3.88 1.00
N VAL A 112 -13.39 -4.08 2.25
CA VAL A 112 -13.29 -3.05 3.29
C VAL A 112 -11.95 -3.21 3.98
N ARG A 113 -11.16 -2.14 3.98
CA ARG A 113 -9.84 -2.15 4.63
C ARG A 113 -9.97 -1.83 6.11
N THR A 114 -9.33 -2.65 6.93
CA THR A 114 -8.96 -2.31 8.30
C THR A 114 -7.46 -2.07 8.32
N TRP A 115 -7.05 -0.81 8.52
CA TRP A 115 -5.64 -0.44 8.57
C TRP A 115 -5.26 -0.06 10.00
N ARG A 116 -4.42 -0.90 10.61
CA ARG A 116 -3.93 -0.71 11.99
C ARG A 116 -5.07 -0.47 12.99
N GLY A 117 -6.09 -1.32 12.95
CA GLY A 117 -7.28 -1.22 13.82
C GLY A 117 -8.35 -0.22 13.38
N ILE A 118 -8.13 0.57 12.33
CA ILE A 118 -9.13 1.51 11.82
C ILE A 118 -9.86 0.93 10.62
N CYS A 119 -11.16 0.70 10.77
CA CYS A 119 -12.03 0.30 9.68
C CYS A 119 -12.40 1.51 8.80
N GLU A 120 -12.10 1.44 7.51
CA GLU A 120 -12.42 2.54 6.58
C GLU A 120 -13.90 2.56 6.14
N ASN A 121 -14.70 1.55 6.53
CA ASN A 121 -16.14 1.35 6.27
C ASN A 121 -16.61 1.46 4.80
N ALA A 122 -15.75 1.90 3.90
CA ALA A 122 -15.98 2.00 2.47
C ALA A 122 -15.29 0.85 1.74
N GLU A 123 -15.99 0.29 0.77
CA GLU A 123 -15.42 -0.69 -0.16
C GLU A 123 -14.42 0.00 -1.08
N ARG A 124 -13.25 -0.62 -1.27
CA ARG A 124 -12.21 -0.13 -2.17
C ARG A 124 -11.55 -1.29 -2.91
N GLN A 125 -11.12 -1.02 -4.14
CA GLN A 125 -10.29 -1.95 -4.90
C GLN A 125 -8.91 -2.12 -4.24
N ILE A 126 -8.46 -3.37 -4.16
CA ILE A 126 -7.14 -3.76 -3.65
C ILE A 126 -6.12 -3.62 -4.78
N SER A 127 -5.45 -2.45 -4.84
CA SER A 127 -4.48 -2.14 -5.90
C SER A 127 -3.27 -3.08 -5.97
N ASP A 128 -2.94 -3.71 -4.83
CA ASP A 128 -1.71 -4.46 -4.65
C ASP A 128 -1.91 -5.99 -4.79
N ALA A 129 -3.15 -6.43 -5.04
CA ALA A 129 -3.55 -7.83 -5.12
C ALA A 129 -2.69 -8.66 -6.08
N ASN A 130 -2.38 -8.08 -7.26
CA ASN A 130 -1.63 -8.75 -8.33
C ASN A 130 -0.10 -8.59 -8.21
N LYS A 131 0.37 -7.58 -7.48
CA LYS A 131 1.78 -7.16 -7.49
C LYS A 131 2.56 -7.72 -6.31
N THR A 132 1.89 -7.85 -5.17
CA THR A 132 2.54 -8.17 -3.90
C THR A 132 2.33 -9.62 -3.53
N HIS A 133 3.36 -10.20 -2.91
CA HIS A 133 3.34 -11.56 -2.38
C HIS A 133 3.17 -11.50 -0.86
N GLY A 134 2.91 -12.67 -0.27
CA GLY A 134 2.77 -12.84 1.18
C GLY A 134 1.35 -12.61 1.65
N TRP A 135 0.37 -12.78 0.76
CA TRP A 135 -1.03 -12.80 1.13
C TRP A 135 -1.36 -14.13 1.80
N TRP A 136 -2.28 -14.09 2.76
CA TRP A 136 -2.86 -15.27 3.37
C TRP A 136 -4.25 -14.95 3.91
N ILE A 137 -5.07 -15.98 4.02
CA ILE A 137 -6.42 -15.91 4.59
C ILE A 137 -6.33 -16.19 6.08
N VAL A 138 -6.99 -15.35 6.88
CA VAL A 138 -7.13 -15.58 8.31
C VAL A 138 -8.16 -16.70 8.51
N PRO A 139 -7.84 -17.77 9.24
CA PRO A 139 -8.81 -18.80 9.58
C PRO A 139 -9.98 -18.22 10.39
N PRO A 140 -11.23 -18.67 10.15
CA PRO A 140 -12.43 -18.10 10.78
C PRO A 140 -12.37 -18.15 12.31
N GLU A 141 -11.78 -19.21 12.87
CA GLU A 141 -11.61 -19.37 14.33
C GLU A 141 -10.74 -18.26 14.95
N LYS A 142 -9.76 -17.77 14.19
CA LYS A 142 -8.79 -16.76 14.65
C LYS A 142 -9.22 -15.34 14.27
N GLU A 143 -10.30 -15.16 13.53
CA GLU A 143 -10.76 -13.83 13.10
C GLU A 143 -11.11 -12.95 14.29
N GLY A 144 -11.73 -13.52 15.34
CA GLY A 144 -12.07 -12.80 16.56
C GLY A 144 -10.84 -12.18 17.21
N GLU A 145 -9.81 -13.00 17.47
CA GLU A 145 -8.53 -12.55 18.03
C GLU A 145 -7.83 -11.56 17.11
N PHE A 146 -7.79 -11.85 15.80
CA PHE A 146 -7.11 -11.00 14.82
C PHE A 146 -7.77 -9.63 14.64
N CYS A 147 -9.04 -9.48 14.99
CA CYS A 147 -9.72 -8.18 14.92
C CYS A 147 -9.49 -7.32 16.17
N THR A 148 -8.98 -7.88 17.26
CA THR A 148 -8.71 -7.12 18.48
C THR A 148 -7.47 -6.24 18.32
N ILE A 149 -7.54 -5.03 18.87
CA ILE A 149 -6.40 -4.11 18.91
C ILE A 149 -5.61 -4.44 20.18
N PRO A 150 -4.32 -4.80 20.09
CA PRO A 150 -3.50 -5.04 21.27
C PRO A 150 -3.38 -3.78 22.12
N GLU A 151 -3.32 -3.92 23.44
CA GLU A 151 -3.17 -2.79 24.37
C GLU A 151 -1.82 -2.06 24.17
N ASP A 152 -0.78 -2.78 23.74
CA ASP A 152 0.56 -2.25 23.44
C ASP A 152 0.62 -1.43 22.13
N SER A 153 -0.50 -1.26 21.43
CA SER A 153 -0.59 -0.53 20.17
C SER A 153 -0.39 0.99 20.36
N THR A 154 0.79 1.49 19.99
CA THR A 154 1.07 2.94 19.90
C THR A 154 0.35 3.65 18.75
N TYR A 155 -0.35 2.94 17.85
CA TYR A 155 -1.04 3.62 16.74
C TYR A 155 -2.22 4.48 17.16
N ALA A 156 -2.89 4.10 18.25
CA ALA A 156 -4.00 4.87 18.80
C ALA A 156 -3.52 6.15 19.50
N ASP A 157 -2.21 6.28 19.78
CA ASP A 157 -1.66 7.44 20.45
C ASP A 157 -1.88 8.71 19.64
N GLU A 158 -2.39 9.74 20.31
CA GLU A 158 -2.51 11.07 19.74
C GLU A 158 -1.13 11.63 19.38
N LYS A 159 -0.86 11.70 18.08
CA LYS A 159 0.29 12.43 17.57
C LYS A 159 -0.07 13.91 17.53
N LYS A 160 0.73 14.73 18.17
CA LYS A 160 0.59 16.19 18.08
C LYS A 160 1.59 16.71 17.06
N ALA A 161 1.24 17.78 16.37
CA ALA A 161 2.14 18.46 15.45
C ALA A 161 1.88 19.98 15.54
N PRO A 162 2.91 20.82 15.46
CA PRO A 162 2.73 22.25 15.69
C PRO A 162 2.10 22.97 14.49
N TYR A 163 1.28 24.01 14.73
CA TYR A 163 0.83 24.95 13.69
C TYR A 163 1.96 25.84 13.18
N GLU A 164 2.93 26.14 14.04
CA GLU A 164 4.02 27.07 13.77
C GLU A 164 5.33 26.51 14.32
N VAL A 165 6.41 26.62 13.53
CA VAL A 165 7.77 26.20 13.92
C VAL A 165 8.74 27.34 13.67
N PRO A 166 9.83 27.47 14.44
CA PRO A 166 10.87 28.45 14.11
C PRO A 166 11.43 28.15 12.72
N VAL A 167 11.66 29.21 11.93
CA VAL A 167 12.24 29.05 10.60
C VAL A 167 13.66 28.45 10.69
N PRO A 168 14.13 27.72 9.67
CA PRO A 168 15.48 27.16 9.66
C PRO A 168 16.58 28.22 9.85
N PRO A 169 17.76 27.88 10.41
CA PRO A 169 18.76 28.84 10.88
C PRO A 169 19.23 29.86 9.83
N LEU A 170 19.41 29.44 8.58
CA LEU A 170 19.83 30.35 7.50
C LEU A 170 18.72 31.35 7.18
N LEU A 171 17.48 30.87 7.01
CA LEU A 171 16.34 31.72 6.69
C LEU A 171 16.03 32.68 7.84
N ARG A 172 16.21 32.23 9.09
CA ARG A 172 16.14 33.06 10.30
C ARG A 172 17.09 34.24 10.22
N ALA A 173 18.37 33.98 9.97
CA ALA A 173 19.39 35.03 9.88
C ALA A 173 19.10 36.03 8.76
N MET A 174 18.66 35.55 7.60
CA MET A 174 18.28 36.41 6.47
C MET A 174 17.08 37.33 6.81
N ILE A 175 16.05 36.78 7.46
CA ILE A 175 14.85 37.55 7.84
C ILE A 175 15.21 38.61 8.89
N LEU A 176 16.02 38.25 9.89
CA LEU A 176 16.43 39.17 10.95
C LEU A 176 17.30 40.31 10.40
N ALA A 177 18.27 40.00 9.54
CA ALA A 177 19.12 41.02 8.90
C ALA A 177 18.31 42.00 8.03
N GLU A 178 17.29 41.51 7.31
CA GLU A 178 16.43 42.36 6.48
C GLU A 178 15.48 43.24 7.34
N ARG A 179 15.02 42.72 8.48
CA ARG A 179 14.21 43.50 9.45
C ARG A 179 15.04 44.60 10.10
N GLU A 180 16.27 44.28 10.50
CA GLU A 180 17.22 45.25 11.05
C GLU A 180 17.48 46.38 10.07
N ARG A 181 17.74 46.06 8.79
CA ARG A 181 17.92 47.05 7.71
C ARG A 181 16.72 47.97 7.52
N LYS A 182 15.50 47.48 7.79
CA LYS A 182 14.25 48.23 7.68
C LYS A 182 13.84 48.93 8.97
N GLY A 183 14.59 48.79 10.06
CA GLY A 183 14.24 49.31 11.38
C GLY A 183 12.98 48.67 11.98
N GLN A 184 12.69 47.41 11.61
CA GLN A 184 11.57 46.63 12.14
C GLN A 184 11.97 45.83 13.39
N ASP A 185 10.98 45.39 14.16
CA ASP A 185 11.20 44.59 15.36
C ASP A 185 11.86 43.23 15.04
N LEU A 186 12.79 42.81 15.89
CA LEU A 186 13.64 41.62 15.73
C LEU A 186 12.98 40.35 16.32
N THR A 187 11.64 40.29 16.32
CA THR A 187 10.88 39.15 16.83
C THR A 187 11.25 37.86 16.11
N GLU A 188 11.24 36.73 16.83
CA GLU A 188 11.58 35.42 16.26
C GLU A 188 10.63 35.05 15.09
N PRO A 189 11.16 34.80 13.88
CA PRO A 189 10.33 34.47 12.73
C PRO A 189 9.81 33.03 12.77
N MET A 190 8.49 32.86 12.65
CA MET A 190 7.81 31.57 12.67
C MET A 190 7.31 31.16 11.28
N MET A 191 7.38 29.87 10.97
CA MET A 191 6.89 29.23 9.76
C MET A 191 5.59 28.48 10.05
N ARG A 192 4.53 28.79 9.29
CA ARG A 192 3.25 28.07 9.39
C ARG A 192 3.31 26.72 8.70
N LEU A 193 2.87 25.69 9.43
CA LEU A 193 2.73 24.33 8.93
C LEU A 193 1.26 23.99 8.70
N SER A 194 1.00 23.25 7.62
CA SER A 194 -0.31 22.66 7.34
C SER A 194 -0.18 21.16 7.23
N ILE A 195 -1.13 20.44 7.84
CA ILE A 195 -1.15 18.98 7.81
C ILE A 195 -2.17 18.51 6.78
N SER A 196 -1.72 17.65 5.86
CA SER A 196 -2.64 16.93 4.98
C SER A 196 -3.44 15.91 5.80
N LYS A 197 -4.72 16.19 6.00
CA LYS A 197 -5.67 15.28 6.67
C LYS A 197 -5.93 14.09 5.75
N LYS A 198 -5.32 12.95 6.06
CA LYS A 198 -5.58 11.66 5.42
C LYS A 198 -6.06 10.69 6.49
N ALA A 199 -6.80 9.64 6.12
CA ALA A 199 -7.26 8.62 7.07
C ALA A 199 -6.12 8.02 7.92
N SER A 200 -4.91 7.92 7.35
CA SER A 200 -3.71 7.43 8.05
C SER A 200 -2.97 8.50 8.86
N ASN A 201 -3.28 9.78 8.68
CA ASN A 201 -2.62 10.89 9.36
C ASN A 201 -3.57 11.49 10.41
N ARG A 202 -3.39 11.05 11.65
CA ARG A 202 -4.22 11.43 12.80
C ARG A 202 -3.58 12.54 13.64
N ALA A 203 -2.58 13.23 13.10
CA ALA A 203 -1.89 14.26 13.87
C ALA A 203 -2.85 15.44 14.16
N SER A 204 -3.05 15.75 15.44
CA SER A 204 -3.73 16.97 15.85
C SER A 204 -2.75 18.12 15.76
N GLN A 205 -3.21 19.25 15.22
CA GLN A 205 -2.38 20.45 15.21
C GLN A 205 -2.54 21.19 16.54
N VAL A 206 -1.42 21.64 17.12
CA VAL A 206 -1.36 22.33 18.42
C VAL A 206 -0.41 23.52 18.35
N SER A 207 -0.42 24.41 19.34
CA SER A 207 0.52 25.53 19.38
C SER A 207 1.97 25.04 19.58
N TRP A 208 2.97 25.86 19.20
CA TRP A 208 4.38 25.51 19.40
C TRP A 208 4.71 25.26 20.88
N ALA A 209 4.14 26.04 21.80
CA ALA A 209 4.36 25.88 23.24
C ALA A 209 3.82 24.54 23.77
N GLU A 210 2.59 24.19 23.41
CA GLU A 210 1.98 22.90 23.79
C GLU A 210 2.73 21.72 23.16
N TYR A 211 3.21 21.87 21.93
CA TYR A 211 4.01 20.85 21.26
C TYR A 211 5.35 20.62 22.00
N GLN A 212 6.02 21.68 22.41
CA GLN A 212 7.26 21.60 23.20
C GLN A 212 7.03 20.94 24.58
N GLN A 213 5.91 21.23 25.23
CA GLN A 213 5.53 20.55 26.47
C GLN A 213 5.29 19.06 26.23
N TRP A 214 4.56 18.71 25.18
CA TRP A 214 4.30 17.32 24.80
C TRP A 214 5.59 16.54 24.46
N LEU A 215 6.54 17.16 23.77
CA LEU A 215 7.86 16.55 23.50
C LEU A 215 8.62 16.22 24.79
N LYS A 216 8.60 17.15 25.76
CA LYS A 216 9.22 16.94 27.08
C LYS A 216 8.56 15.80 27.84
N GLU A 217 7.23 15.74 27.84
CA GLU A 217 6.45 14.66 28.48
C GLU A 217 6.75 13.29 27.86
N LYS A 218 7.03 13.24 26.55
CA LYS A 218 7.36 12.01 25.83
C LYS A 218 8.85 11.64 25.87
N ASN A 219 9.68 12.44 26.53
CA ASN A 219 11.14 12.28 26.58
C ASN A 219 11.78 12.19 25.18
N VAL A 220 11.20 12.90 24.21
CA VAL A 220 11.68 12.99 22.83
C VAL A 220 12.37 14.35 22.68
N SER A 221 13.68 14.35 22.42
CA SER A 221 14.39 15.61 22.13
C SER A 221 13.82 16.28 20.85
N PRO A 222 13.69 17.61 20.82
CA PRO A 222 13.15 18.36 19.67
C PRO A 222 13.95 18.20 18.38
#